data_AF-A0A849WVT4-F1
#
_entry.id   AF-A0A849WVT4-F1
#
_cell.length_a   1.000
_cell.length_b   1.000
_cell.length_c   1.000
_cell.angle_alpha   90.00
_cell.angle_beta   90.00
_cell.angle_gamma   90.00
#
_symmetry.space_group_name_H-M   'P 1'
#
loop_
_entity.id
_entity.type
_entity.pdbx_description
1 polymer ?
#
loop_
_entity_poly.entity_id
_entity_poly.type
_entity_poly.pdbx_seq_one_letter_code
_entity_poly.pdbx_strand_id
1 'polypeptide(L)'
;MSKKHKFDLTHLVRAGYLKEGETLYFVSDPKFTCTVHKMPNHEYKVEYKKEVLTLHAVAQKFLGTEPPDHASRWVRTSSGKTLYEIWQEDVGGEQAA
;
A
#
# COMPACT_ATOMS: atom_id res chain seq x y z
N MET A 1 -24.53 4.73 -8.96
CA MET A 1 -23.51 5.73 -8.60
C MET A 1 -22.49 5.08 -7.69
N SER A 2 -21.48 4.45 -8.26
CA SER A 2 -20.48 3.70 -7.51
C SER A 2 -19.73 4.66 -6.59
N LYS A 3 -19.84 4.46 -5.27
CA LYS A 3 -18.97 5.15 -4.30
C LYS A 3 -17.55 4.94 -4.81
N LYS A 4 -16.81 6.02 -5.08
CA LYS A 4 -15.36 5.93 -5.29
C LYS A 4 -14.82 5.27 -4.02
N HIS A 5 -14.57 3.96 -4.06
CA HIS A 5 -13.86 3.30 -2.99
C HIS A 5 -12.53 4.04 -2.87
N LYS A 6 -12.18 4.48 -1.67
CA LYS A 6 -10.90 5.12 -1.41
C LYS A 6 -9.94 3.99 -1.06
N PHE A 7 -8.74 4.04 -1.60
CA PHE A 7 -7.67 3.13 -1.17
C PHE A 7 -7.47 3.22 0.35
N ASP A 8 -7.47 2.07 1.02
CA ASP A 8 -7.16 1.93 2.43
C ASP A 8 -6.24 0.73 2.66
N LEU A 9 -5.05 0.99 3.20
CA LEU A 9 -4.08 -0.05 3.54
C LEU A 9 -4.60 -0.98 4.66
N THR A 10 -5.37 -0.42 5.60
CA THR A 10 -5.96 -1.18 6.70
C THR A 10 -6.94 -2.22 6.18
N HIS A 11 -7.72 -1.86 5.17
CA HIS A 11 -8.63 -2.79 4.49
C HIS A 11 -7.87 -3.96 3.85
N LEU A 12 -6.81 -3.68 3.08
CA LEU A 12 -6.03 -4.73 2.41
C LEU A 12 -5.41 -5.73 3.40
N VAL A 13 -4.95 -5.25 4.57
CA VAL A 13 -4.43 -6.13 5.62
C VAL A 13 -5.56 -6.95 6.26
N ARG A 14 -6.73 -6.34 6.54
CA ARG A 14 -7.88 -7.04 7.14
C ARG A 14 -8.53 -8.05 6.20
N ALA A 15 -8.55 -7.77 4.90
CA ALA A 15 -9.01 -8.68 3.86
C ALA A 15 -8.01 -9.82 3.57
N GLY A 16 -6.82 -9.80 4.19
CA GLY A 16 -5.84 -10.89 4.11
C GLY A 16 -4.90 -10.83 2.90
N TYR A 17 -4.96 -9.76 2.11
CA TYR A 17 -4.03 -9.55 0.99
C TYR A 17 -2.63 -9.17 1.44
N LEU A 18 -2.51 -8.56 2.62
CA LEU A 18 -1.26 -8.15 3.24
C LEU A 18 -1.21 -8.60 4.70
N LYS A 19 0.00 -8.70 5.25
CA LYS A 19 0.23 -9.03 6.66
C LYS A 19 1.05 -7.97 7.39
N GLU A 20 0.88 -7.88 8.70
CA GLU A 20 1.78 -7.11 9.54
C GLU A 20 3.22 -7.64 9.40
N GLY A 21 4.19 -6.73 9.29
CA GLY A 21 5.59 -7.06 9.05
C GLY A 21 5.94 -7.40 7.60
N GLU A 22 4.95 -7.42 6.69
CA GLU A 22 5.20 -7.74 5.28
C GLU A 22 6.05 -6.65 4.62
N THR A 23 7.12 -7.08 3.93
CA THR A 23 7.99 -6.19 3.17
C THR A 23 7.36 -5.83 1.84
N LEU A 24 7.26 -4.54 1.60
CA LEU A 24 6.85 -3.92 0.36
C LEU A 24 8.06 -3.27 -0.31
N TYR A 25 8.01 -3.19 -1.63
CA TYR A 25 9.11 -2.76 -2.48
C TYR A 25 8.67 -1.58 -3.33
N PHE A 26 9.56 -0.65 -3.56
CA PHE A 26 9.34 0.38 -4.57
C PHE A 26 9.31 -0.24 -5.97
N VAL A 27 8.41 0.24 -6.83
CA VAL A 27 8.23 -0.34 -8.17
C VAL A 27 9.45 -0.17 -9.07
N SER A 28 10.13 0.98 -9.02
CA SER A 28 11.25 1.27 -9.92
C SER A 28 12.61 0.79 -9.41
N ASP A 29 12.80 0.71 -8.09
CA ASP A 29 14.04 0.21 -7.48
C ASP A 29 13.75 -0.60 -6.21
N PRO A 30 13.89 -1.94 -6.25
CA PRO A 30 13.57 -2.82 -5.12
C PRO A 30 14.51 -2.66 -3.92
N LYS A 31 15.58 -1.84 -4.02
CA LYS A 31 16.41 -1.47 -2.87
C LYS A 31 15.66 -0.58 -1.86
N PHE A 32 14.66 0.17 -2.34
CA PHE A 32 13.78 0.94 -1.46
C PHE A 32 12.64 0.04 -1.00
N THR A 33 12.68 -0.32 0.28
CA THR A 33 11.69 -1.19 0.90
C THR A 33 11.08 -0.56 2.13
N CYS A 34 9.82 -0.84 2.40
CA CYS A 34 9.16 -0.52 3.67
C CYS A 34 8.41 -1.74 4.19
N THR A 35 8.05 -1.77 5.46
CA THR A 35 7.30 -2.88 6.06
C THR A 35 5.94 -2.44 6.54
N VAL A 36 4.92 -3.29 6.43
CA VAL A 36 3.59 -2.99 6.97
C VAL A 36 3.66 -2.96 8.50
N HIS A 37 3.21 -1.88 9.11
CA HIS A 37 3.29 -1.66 10.56
C HIS A 37 1.91 -1.37 11.14
N LYS A 38 1.56 -2.06 12.24
CA LYS A 38 0.29 -1.87 12.94
C LYS A 38 0.40 -0.77 13.98
N MET A 39 -0.46 0.24 13.88
CA MET A 39 -0.53 1.33 14.84
C MET A 39 -1.38 0.95 16.07
N PRO A 40 -1.18 1.60 17.24
CA PRO A 40 -1.98 1.36 18.44
C PRO A 40 -3.50 1.59 18.26
N ASN A 41 -3.88 2.43 17.28
CA ASN A 41 -5.27 2.72 16.93
C ASN A 41 -5.90 1.68 15.98
N HIS A 42 -5.25 0.54 15.74
CA HIS A 42 -5.71 -0.52 14.81
C HIS A 42 -5.74 -0.13 13.32
N GLU A 43 -5.09 0.98 12.95
CA GLU A 43 -4.76 1.31 11.56
C GLU A 43 -3.43 0.69 11.15
N TYR A 44 -3.25 0.46 9.85
CA TYR A 44 -1.98 0.02 9.29
C TYR A 44 -1.31 1.16 8.52
N LYS A 45 -0.01 1.28 8.74
CA LYS A 45 0.90 2.21 8.09
C LYS A 45 2.10 1.44 7.56
N VAL A 46 3.11 2.15 7.08
CA VAL A 46 4.37 1.57 6.62
C VAL A 46 5.53 2.11 7.44
N GLU A 47 6.47 1.24 7.80
CA GLU A 47 7.72 1.62 8.44
C GLU A 47 8.84 1.65 7.41
N TYR A 48 9.60 2.75 7.38
CA TYR A 48 10.79 2.91 6.56
C TYR A 48 11.89 3.56 7.40
N LYS A 49 13.05 2.90 7.50
CA LYS A 49 14.20 3.38 8.29
C LYS A 49 13.82 3.76 9.74
N LYS A 50 12.98 2.95 10.40
CA LYS A 50 12.44 3.17 11.76
C LYS A 50 11.49 4.37 11.89
N GLU A 51 11.05 4.97 10.78
CA GLU A 51 9.99 5.97 10.76
C GLU A 51 8.68 5.33 10.32
N VAL A 52 7.60 5.53 11.10
CA VAL A 52 6.25 5.09 10.71
C VAL A 52 5.57 6.20 9.92
N LEU A 53 5.26 5.91 8.66
CA LEU A 53 4.79 6.86 7.66
C LEU A 53 3.48 6.38 7.03
N THR A 54 2.72 7.32 6.44
CA THR A 54 1.64 6.94 5.53
C THR A 54 2.21 6.40 4.23
N LEU A 55 1.42 5.61 3.50
CA LEU A 55 1.84 5.10 2.20
C LEU A 55 2.18 6.24 1.21
N HIS A 56 1.47 7.36 1.30
CA HIS A 56 1.77 8.54 0.50
C HIS A 56 3.14 9.15 0.84
N ALA A 57 3.43 9.34 2.13
CA ALA A 57 4.71 9.89 2.56
C ALA A 57 5.88 8.97 2.22
N VAL A 58 5.73 7.64 2.29
CA VAL A 58 6.79 6.72 1.86
C VAL A 58 7.00 6.76 0.35
N ALA A 59 5.92 6.85 -0.44
CA ALA A 59 6.00 6.95 -1.89
C ALA A 59 6.72 8.25 -2.31
N GLN A 60 6.42 9.37 -1.65
CA GLN A 60 7.16 10.63 -1.80
C GLN A 60 8.66 10.46 -1.51
N LYS A 61 9.02 9.79 -0.41
CA LYS A 61 10.44 9.53 -0.07
C LYS A 61 11.13 8.65 -1.12
N PHE A 62 10.44 7.68 -1.71
CA PHE A 62 11.02 6.79 -2.72
C PHE A 62 11.17 7.48 -4.08
N LEU A 63 10.19 8.31 -4.47
CA LEU A 63 10.22 9.06 -5.72
C LEU A 63 11.14 10.30 -5.65
N GLY A 64 11.37 10.85 -4.46
CA GLY A 64 12.06 12.13 -4.27
C GLY A 64 11.21 13.35 -4.64
N THR A 65 9.94 13.13 -4.99
CA THR A 65 8.96 14.17 -5.37
C THR A 65 7.55 13.70 -5.04
N GLU A 66 6.56 14.56 -5.23
CA GLU A 66 5.15 14.19 -5.10
C GLU A 66 4.76 13.12 -6.13
N PRO A 67 4.15 11.99 -5.70
CA PRO A 67 3.61 11.01 -6.62
C PRO A 67 2.67 11.68 -7.63
N PRO A 68 2.87 11.48 -8.95
CA PRO A 68 2.02 12.10 -9.96
C PRO A 68 0.59 11.51 -9.96
N ASP A 69 0.38 10.39 -9.27
CA ASP A 69 -0.88 9.69 -9.14
C ASP A 69 -1.02 9.00 -7.76
N HIS A 70 -1.82 7.93 -7.69
CA HIS A 70 -2.08 7.22 -6.43
C HIS A 70 -0.81 6.57 -5.86
N ALA A 71 -0.47 6.91 -4.60
CA ALA A 71 0.70 6.37 -3.89
C ALA A 71 0.80 4.84 -3.91
N SER A 72 -0.35 4.14 -3.91
CA SER A 72 -0.43 2.68 -3.97
C SER A 72 0.08 2.05 -5.27
N ARG A 73 0.30 2.84 -6.33
CA ARG A 73 0.91 2.40 -7.60
C ARG A 73 2.42 2.33 -7.53
N TRP A 74 3.03 2.99 -6.56
CA TRP A 74 4.49 3.09 -6.44
C TRP A 74 5.10 2.03 -5.53
N VAL A 75 4.25 1.23 -4.88
CA VAL A 75 4.66 0.22 -3.91
C VAL A 75 4.04 -1.11 -4.29
N ARG A 76 4.86 -2.16 -4.33
CA ARG A 76 4.47 -3.53 -4.71
C ARG A 76 4.85 -4.55 -3.66
N THR A 77 4.13 -5.65 -3.65
CA THR A 77 4.46 -6.82 -2.82
C THR A 77 5.61 -7.61 -3.46
N SER A 78 6.09 -8.63 -2.74
CA SER A 78 7.09 -9.58 -3.25
C SER A 78 6.60 -10.35 -4.49
N SER A 79 5.28 -10.50 -4.68
CA SER A 79 4.69 -11.13 -5.87
C SER A 79 4.71 -10.24 -7.11
N GLY A 80 5.15 -8.98 -6.98
CA GLY A 80 5.26 -8.04 -8.09
C GLY A 80 4.02 -7.17 -8.31
N LYS A 81 2.89 -7.48 -7.67
CA LYS A 81 1.65 -6.68 -7.76
C LYS A 81 1.76 -5.42 -6.92
N THR A 82 1.35 -4.30 -7.49
CA THR A 82 1.20 -3.04 -6.76
C THR A 82 0.03 -3.11 -5.79
N LEU A 83 0.09 -2.31 -4.72
CA LEU A 83 -1.03 -2.18 -3.80
C LEU A 83 -2.29 -1.64 -4.49
N TYR A 84 -2.11 -0.87 -5.56
CA TYR A 84 -3.20 -0.41 -6.39
C TYR A 84 -3.88 -1.55 -7.15
N GLU A 85 -3.11 -2.43 -7.79
CA GLU A 85 -3.66 -3.61 -8.49
C GLU A 85 -4.45 -4.50 -7.52
N ILE A 86 -3.87 -4.82 -6.36
CA ILE A 86 -4.54 -5.62 -5.32
C ILE A 86 -5.86 -4.98 -4.91
N TRP A 87 -5.86 -3.67 -4.70
CA TRP A 87 -7.07 -2.93 -4.33
C TRP A 87 -8.12 -2.90 -5.45
N GLN A 88 -7.72 -2.75 -6.70
CA GLN A 88 -8.64 -2.81 -7.83
C GLN A 88 -9.23 -4.21 -8.03
N GLU A 89 -8.43 -5.27 -7.80
CA GLU A 89 -8.90 -6.65 -7.83
C GLU A 89 -9.94 -6.93 -6.74
N ASP A 90 -9.73 -6.43 -5.52
CA ASP A 90 -10.67 -6.51 -4.41
C ASP A 90 -12.00 -5.80 -4.72
N VAL A 91 -11.94 -4.52 -5.11
CA VAL A 91 -13.14 -3.73 -5.44
C VAL A 91 -13.86 -4.24 -6.70
N GLY A 92 -13.11 -4.74 -7.68
CA GLY A 92 -13.66 -5.33 -8.91
C GLY A 92 -14.25 -6.73 -8.68
N GLY A 93 -13.68 -7.51 -7.75
CA GLY A 93 -14.19 -8.81 -7.33
C GLY A 93 -15.52 -8.70 -6.56
N GLU A 94 -15.69 -7.65 -5.74
CA GLU A 94 -16.97 -7.37 -5.05
C GLU A 94 -18.12 -7.00 -6.00
N GLN A 95 -17.86 -6.57 -7.24
CA GLN A 95 -18.91 -6.25 -8.23
C GLN A 95 -19.40 -7.47 -9.04
N ALA A 96 -18.75 -8.62 -8.89
CA ALA A 96 -19.07 -9.84 -9.65
C ALA A 96 -19.73 -10.95 -8.81
N ALA A 97 -20.13 -10.66 -7.56
CA ALA A 97 -20.76 -11.60 -6.64
C ALA A 97 -22.19 -11.20 -6.24
#